data_AF-A0A7S1JUW2-F1
#
_entry.id   AF-A0A7S1JUW2-F1
#
_cell.length_a   1.000
_cell.length_b   1.000
_cell.length_c   1.000
_cell.angle_alpha   90.00
_cell.angle_beta   90.00
_cell.angle_gamma   90.00
#
_symmetry.space_group_name_H-M   'P 1'
#
loop_
_entity.id
_entity.type
_entity.pdbx_description
1 polymer ?
#
loop_
_entity_poly.entity_id
_entity_poly.type
_entity_poly.pdbx_seq_one_letter_code
_entity_poly.pdbx_strand_id
1 'polypeptide(L)'
;ELGRFISTSVSLQEVGGSLPGRRWAQWATVFEHVPMAPPEQPGPLRKLHSIGVIHHDYWGSAIGLQWYQEGMTRLEAALTSRGYRKTLKSLNLEIPPSVDHSTLPTLLTVDSLVDKCCVPHEVDITVLPASETMRPWERLSGYFELSVFHADNLSRSLSPFIKKAMQEAARGASKVKYTISQHEI
;
A
#
# COMPACT_ATOMS: atom_id res chain seq x y z
N GLU A 1 7.47 21.74 -6.08
CA GLU A 1 8.02 21.74 -7.46
C GLU A 1 7.76 20.44 -8.22
N LEU A 2 7.96 19.27 -7.62
CA LEU A 2 7.76 17.97 -8.28
C LEU A 2 6.36 17.79 -8.91
N GLY A 3 5.28 18.14 -8.20
CA GLY A 3 3.91 18.06 -8.74
C GLY A 3 3.68 18.95 -9.97
N ARG A 4 4.38 20.09 -10.08
CA ARG A 4 4.30 21.01 -11.23
C ARG A 4 5.16 20.54 -12.42
N PHE A 5 6.22 19.79 -12.16
CA PHE A 5 7.01 19.13 -13.19
C PHE A 5 6.28 17.92 -13.78
N ILE A 6 5.57 17.18 -12.92
CA ILE A 6 4.73 16.04 -13.32
C ILE A 6 3.52 16.52 -14.13
N SER A 7 2.91 17.66 -13.76
CA SER A 7 1.72 18.19 -14.45
C SER A 7 1.96 18.63 -15.91
N THR A 8 3.21 18.91 -16.29
CA THR A 8 3.58 19.28 -17.67
C THR A 8 4.04 18.08 -18.51
N SER A 9 4.20 16.90 -17.89
CA SER A 9 4.69 15.70 -18.58
C SER A 9 3.55 14.82 -19.08
N VAL A 10 3.30 14.87 -20.39
CA VAL A 10 2.37 13.95 -21.09
C VAL A 10 2.95 12.54 -21.32
N SER A 11 4.20 12.33 -20.90
CA SER A 11 4.93 11.05 -21.05
C SER A 11 5.46 10.55 -19.73
N LEU A 12 4.86 10.94 -18.61
CA LEU A 12 5.22 10.41 -17.32
C LEU A 12 4.97 8.90 -17.28
N GLN A 13 6.07 8.17 -17.11
CA GLN A 13 6.09 6.72 -17.10
C GLN A 13 6.41 6.18 -15.72
N GLU A 14 7.30 6.86 -15.01
CA GLU A 14 7.76 6.46 -13.70
C GLU A 14 7.83 7.69 -12.80
N VAL A 15 7.35 7.54 -11.57
CA VAL A 15 7.64 8.50 -10.51
C VAL A 15 8.42 7.76 -9.43
N GLY A 16 9.74 7.80 -9.51
CA GLY A 16 10.61 7.20 -8.52
C GLY A 16 10.72 8.03 -7.24
N GLY A 17 11.39 7.45 -6.23
CA GLY A 17 11.73 8.11 -4.99
C GLY A 17 11.19 7.40 -3.76
N SER A 18 11.73 7.80 -2.62
CA SER A 18 11.23 7.53 -1.28
C SER A 18 10.85 8.89 -0.71
N LEU A 19 9.60 9.06 -0.27
CA LEU A 19 9.14 10.29 0.37
C LEU A 19 9.27 10.11 1.89
N PRO A 20 10.34 10.63 2.53
CA PRO A 20 10.52 10.48 3.96
C PRO A 20 9.49 11.33 4.72
N GLY A 21 8.92 10.77 5.79
CA GLY A 21 8.26 11.53 6.84
C GLY A 21 6.74 11.59 6.76
N ARG A 22 6.09 11.07 7.81
CA ARG A 22 4.75 11.30 8.41
C ARG A 22 3.53 11.53 7.52
N ARG A 23 3.63 11.53 6.20
CA ARG A 23 2.54 11.96 5.32
C ARG A 23 2.52 11.13 4.05
N TRP A 24 1.93 9.97 4.16
CA TRP A 24 1.40 9.13 3.08
C TRP A 24 0.60 9.87 2.03
N ALA A 25 -0.13 10.88 2.50
CA ALA A 25 -0.82 11.84 1.65
C ALA A 25 0.13 12.51 0.63
N GLN A 26 1.46 12.48 0.82
CA GLN A 26 2.39 13.08 -0.13
C GLN A 26 2.33 12.42 -1.51
N TRP A 27 2.21 11.09 -1.61
CA TRP A 27 2.04 10.45 -2.92
C TRP A 27 0.74 10.89 -3.58
N ALA A 28 -0.37 10.92 -2.85
CA ALA A 28 -1.62 11.48 -3.36
C ALA A 28 -1.45 12.94 -3.80
N THR A 29 -0.80 13.77 -2.97
CA THR A 29 -0.53 15.18 -3.24
C THR A 29 0.35 15.37 -4.48
N VAL A 30 1.33 14.50 -4.72
CA VAL A 30 2.15 14.53 -5.95
C VAL A 30 1.26 14.44 -7.19
N PHE A 31 0.29 13.52 -7.19
CA PHE A 31 -0.64 13.34 -8.32
C PHE A 31 -1.82 14.32 -8.31
N GLU A 32 -2.19 14.90 -7.17
CA GLU A 32 -3.26 15.91 -7.09
C GLU A 32 -2.96 17.15 -7.93
N HIS A 33 -1.68 17.51 -8.08
CA HIS A 33 -1.22 18.62 -8.92
C HIS A 33 -1.29 18.32 -10.43
N VAL A 34 -1.50 17.06 -10.81
CA VAL A 34 -1.66 16.66 -12.21
C VAL A 34 -3.08 17.01 -12.65
N PRO A 35 -3.26 17.60 -13.86
CA PRO A 35 -4.57 17.96 -14.37
C PRO A 35 -5.50 16.75 -14.41
N MET A 36 -6.75 16.94 -14.02
CA MET A 36 -7.77 15.89 -14.15
C MET A 36 -7.96 15.56 -15.63
N ALA A 37 -8.19 14.29 -15.91
CA ALA A 37 -8.55 13.87 -17.25
C ALA A 37 -10.01 14.26 -17.52
N PRO A 38 -10.33 14.87 -18.66
CA PRO A 38 -11.71 14.95 -19.10
C PRO A 38 -12.34 13.55 -19.12
N PRO A 39 -13.64 13.42 -18.82
CA PRO A 39 -14.35 12.15 -18.96
C PRO A 39 -14.03 11.51 -20.32
N GLU A 40 -13.78 10.20 -20.31
CA GLU A 40 -13.54 9.38 -21.50
C GLU A 40 -12.20 9.59 -22.24
N GLN A 41 -11.45 10.66 -21.93
CA GLN A 41 -10.14 10.89 -22.55
C GLN A 41 -8.99 10.17 -21.82
N PRO A 42 -7.94 9.73 -22.54
CA PRO A 42 -6.74 9.20 -21.91
C PRO A 42 -6.02 10.32 -21.15
N GLY A 43 -6.03 10.25 -19.83
CA GLY A 43 -5.47 11.28 -18.97
C GLY A 43 -3.95 11.38 -19.00
N PRO A 44 -3.38 12.40 -18.36
CA PRO A 44 -1.92 12.62 -18.31
C PRO A 44 -1.16 11.43 -17.68
N LEU A 45 -1.80 10.63 -16.84
CA LEU A 45 -1.19 9.45 -16.20
C LEU A 45 -1.34 8.15 -17.00
N ARG A 46 -1.86 8.19 -18.25
CA ARG A 46 -2.10 6.98 -19.06
C ARG A 46 -0.86 6.13 -19.37
N LYS A 47 0.34 6.69 -19.24
CA LYS A 47 1.61 5.98 -19.47
C LYS A 47 2.32 5.60 -18.17
N LEU A 48 1.76 5.98 -17.03
CA LEU A 48 2.36 5.70 -15.72
C LEU A 48 2.32 4.19 -15.50
N HIS A 49 3.50 3.60 -15.34
CA HIS A 49 3.67 2.17 -15.13
C HIS A 49 4.47 1.82 -13.87
N SER A 50 5.07 2.81 -13.21
CA SER A 50 5.75 2.62 -11.91
C SER A 50 5.56 3.81 -10.96
N ILE A 51 5.33 3.51 -9.68
CA ILE A 51 5.36 4.45 -8.57
C ILE A 51 6.45 4.01 -7.60
N GLY A 52 7.15 4.99 -7.04
CA GLY A 52 8.20 4.82 -6.05
C GLY A 52 7.70 4.18 -4.76
N VAL A 53 8.60 4.06 -3.79
CA VAL A 53 8.30 3.30 -2.57
C VAL A 53 7.29 4.05 -1.71
N ILE A 54 6.26 3.32 -1.28
CA ILE A 54 5.23 3.81 -0.38
C ILE A 54 5.54 3.32 1.04
N HIS A 55 5.98 4.24 1.91
CA HIS A 55 6.68 3.97 3.18
C HIS A 55 5.91 4.20 4.45
N HIS A 56 5.98 3.25 5.40
CA HIS A 56 5.27 3.33 6.68
C HIS A 56 6.06 3.73 7.90
N ASP A 57 5.97 5.02 8.20
CA ASP A 57 6.70 5.61 9.31
C ASP A 57 6.14 5.28 10.70
N TYR A 58 4.88 4.80 10.83
CA TYR A 58 4.29 4.60 12.18
C TYR A 58 3.20 3.54 12.31
N TRP A 59 3.58 2.26 12.26
CA TRP A 59 2.64 1.13 12.42
C TRP A 59 2.10 0.95 13.86
N GLY A 60 2.68 1.65 14.83
CA GLY A 60 2.40 1.45 16.26
C GLY A 60 1.15 2.17 16.81
N SER A 61 0.36 2.87 15.99
CA SER A 61 -0.92 3.43 16.46
C SER A 61 -2.07 3.32 15.47
N ALA A 62 -3.28 3.21 16.03
CA ALA A 62 -4.53 3.26 15.28
C ALA A 62 -4.65 4.53 14.42
N ILE A 63 -4.17 5.68 14.91
CA ILE A 63 -4.16 6.94 14.17
C ILE A 63 -3.23 6.84 12.94
N GLY A 64 -2.07 6.20 13.08
CA GLY A 64 -1.13 5.98 11.98
C GLY A 64 -1.74 5.10 10.88
N LEU A 65 -2.38 4.00 11.27
CA LEU A 65 -3.09 3.11 10.36
C LEU A 65 -4.23 3.82 9.62
N GLN A 66 -5.02 4.63 10.35
CA GLN A 66 -6.10 5.40 9.74
C GLN A 66 -5.58 6.39 8.69
N TRP A 67 -4.53 7.16 9.00
CA TRP A 67 -3.93 8.10 8.05
C TRP A 67 -3.35 7.41 6.82
N TYR A 68 -2.81 6.20 6.99
CA TYR A 68 -2.36 5.40 5.87
C TYR A 68 -3.52 4.99 4.95
N GLN A 69 -4.61 4.48 5.53
CA GLN A 69 -5.81 4.11 4.77
C GLN A 69 -6.42 5.30 4.01
N GLU A 70 -6.52 6.45 4.69
CA GLU A 70 -6.97 7.70 4.06
C GLU A 70 -6.02 8.12 2.92
N GLY A 71 -4.71 7.99 3.12
CA GLY A 71 -3.70 8.26 2.11
C GLY A 71 -3.83 7.36 0.88
N MET A 72 -4.03 6.05 1.07
CA MET A 72 -4.26 5.09 -0.02
C MET A 72 -5.53 5.40 -0.79
N THR A 73 -6.62 5.71 -0.08
CA THR A 73 -7.89 6.07 -0.70
C THR A 73 -7.77 7.35 -1.53
N ARG A 74 -7.06 8.36 -1.01
CA ARG A 74 -6.76 9.60 -1.75
C ARG A 74 -5.86 9.34 -2.95
N LEU A 75 -4.85 8.48 -2.83
CA LEU A 75 -3.97 8.11 -3.93
C LEU A 75 -4.76 7.40 -5.04
N GLU A 76 -5.61 6.44 -4.70
CA GLU A 76 -6.51 5.75 -5.64
C GLU A 76 -7.38 6.77 -6.40
N ALA A 77 -8.03 7.68 -5.67
CA ALA A 77 -8.88 8.70 -6.24
C ALA A 77 -8.10 9.67 -7.15
N ALA A 78 -6.90 10.08 -6.73
CA ALA A 78 -6.03 10.93 -7.53
C ALA A 78 -5.63 10.21 -8.83
N LEU A 79 -5.11 8.99 -8.77
CA LEU A 79 -4.72 8.24 -9.96
C LEU A 79 -5.91 8.10 -10.92
N THR A 80 -7.04 7.59 -10.42
CA THR A 80 -8.26 7.32 -11.22
C THR A 80 -8.77 8.57 -11.94
N SER A 81 -8.91 9.68 -11.21
CA SER A 81 -9.44 10.94 -11.76
C SER A 81 -8.48 11.65 -12.74
N ARG A 82 -7.19 11.28 -12.74
CA ARG A 82 -6.21 11.75 -13.74
C ARG A 82 -6.07 10.78 -14.93
N GLY A 83 -7.09 9.94 -15.13
CA GLY A 83 -7.24 9.08 -16.31
C GLY A 83 -6.26 7.91 -16.35
N TYR A 84 -5.84 7.47 -15.17
CA TYR A 84 -5.08 6.26 -15.00
C TYR A 84 -5.95 5.02 -15.34
N ARG A 85 -5.41 4.06 -16.12
CA ARG A 85 -6.17 2.91 -16.65
C ARG A 85 -5.43 1.57 -16.51
N LYS A 86 -5.15 1.16 -15.27
CA LYS A 86 -4.52 -0.15 -14.99
C LYS A 86 -3.24 -0.40 -15.80
N THR A 87 -2.29 0.52 -15.77
CA THR A 87 -1.02 0.44 -16.53
C THR A 87 0.22 0.23 -15.67
N LEU A 88 0.07 0.24 -14.34
CA LEU A 88 1.08 -0.01 -13.33
C LEU A 88 1.50 -1.47 -13.50
N LYS A 89 2.81 -1.60 -13.69
CA LYS A 89 3.57 -2.84 -13.80
C LYS A 89 4.40 -3.08 -12.55
N SER A 90 4.71 -2.04 -11.79
CA SER A 90 5.45 -2.18 -10.53
C SER A 90 4.89 -1.27 -9.44
N LEU A 91 4.78 -1.83 -8.24
CA LEU A 91 4.40 -1.12 -7.03
C LEU A 91 5.23 -1.65 -5.86
N ASN A 92 5.97 -0.75 -5.21
CA ASN A 92 6.81 -1.09 -4.06
C ASN A 92 6.13 -0.59 -2.78
N LEU A 93 5.72 -1.53 -1.94
CA LEU A 93 4.93 -1.28 -0.75
C LEU A 93 5.67 -1.77 0.48
N GLU A 94 5.83 -0.90 1.46
CA GLU A 94 6.28 -1.32 2.78
C GLU A 94 5.13 -1.95 3.55
N ILE A 95 5.43 -3.05 4.24
CA ILE A 95 4.43 -3.83 4.97
C ILE A 95 4.57 -3.67 6.48
N PRO A 96 3.43 -3.76 7.21
CA PRO A 96 3.46 -3.77 8.66
C PRO A 96 4.45 -4.79 9.21
N PRO A 97 5.32 -4.42 10.18
CA PRO A 97 6.17 -5.39 10.87
C PRO A 97 5.35 -6.38 11.71
N SER A 98 4.08 -6.04 11.98
CA SER A 98 3.12 -6.93 12.64
C SER A 98 1.84 -7.03 11.84
N VAL A 99 1.38 -8.26 11.58
CA VAL A 99 0.08 -8.53 10.96
C VAL A 99 -0.86 -9.12 12.00
N ASP A 100 -1.98 -8.43 12.19
CA ASP A 100 -3.02 -8.70 13.19
C ASP A 100 -4.36 -8.11 12.73
N HIS A 101 -5.40 -8.25 13.56
CA HIS A 101 -6.73 -7.71 13.23
C HIS A 101 -6.77 -6.19 13.03
N SER A 102 -5.82 -5.44 13.60
CA SER A 102 -5.78 -3.98 13.48
C SER A 102 -5.14 -3.52 12.16
N THR A 103 -4.14 -4.26 11.69
CA THR A 103 -3.39 -3.97 10.46
C THR A 103 -4.02 -4.60 9.22
N LEU A 104 -4.86 -5.63 9.39
CA LEU A 104 -5.54 -6.29 8.29
C LEU A 104 -6.42 -5.37 7.43
N PRO A 105 -7.30 -4.50 8.01
CA PRO A 105 -8.07 -3.54 7.22
C PRO A 105 -7.18 -2.64 6.34
N THR A 106 -5.97 -2.34 6.80
CA THR A 106 -5.00 -1.55 6.05
C THR A 106 -4.48 -2.32 4.84
N LEU A 107 -4.10 -3.59 5.02
CA LEU A 107 -3.70 -4.45 3.90
C LEU A 107 -4.82 -4.58 2.86
N LEU A 108 -6.07 -4.69 3.29
CA LEU A 108 -7.22 -4.76 2.38
C LEU A 108 -7.45 -3.46 1.60
N THR A 109 -7.18 -2.29 2.18
CA THR A 109 -7.22 -1.02 1.44
C THR A 109 -6.16 -0.98 0.34
N VAL A 110 -4.96 -1.48 0.62
CA VAL A 110 -3.89 -1.57 -0.38
C VAL A 110 -4.23 -2.59 -1.47
N ASP A 111 -4.84 -3.71 -1.10
CA ASP A 111 -5.33 -4.70 -2.05
C ASP A 111 -6.36 -4.10 -3.02
N SER A 112 -7.30 -3.28 -2.52
CA SER A 112 -8.24 -2.53 -3.36
C SER A 112 -7.52 -1.58 -4.32
N LEU A 113 -6.49 -0.87 -3.86
CA LEU A 113 -5.67 -0.02 -4.74
C LEU A 113 -4.97 -0.87 -5.81
N VAL A 114 -4.40 -2.02 -5.43
CA VAL A 114 -3.75 -2.93 -6.38
C VAL A 114 -4.75 -3.46 -7.40
N ASP A 115 -5.94 -3.91 -7.00
CA ASP A 115 -6.95 -4.45 -7.91
C ASP A 115 -7.47 -3.40 -8.93
N LYS A 116 -7.69 -2.17 -8.44
CA LYS A 116 -8.18 -1.07 -9.28
C LYS A 116 -7.10 -0.46 -10.13
N CYS A 117 -5.87 -0.38 -9.62
CA CYS A 117 -4.79 0.32 -10.28
C CYS A 117 -3.82 -0.60 -11.01
N CYS A 118 -3.66 -1.88 -10.71
CA CYS A 118 -2.63 -2.69 -11.37
C CYS A 118 -3.20 -3.50 -12.53
N VAL A 119 -2.33 -3.87 -13.49
CA VAL A 119 -2.68 -4.90 -14.47
C VAL A 119 -2.77 -6.24 -13.72
N PRO A 120 -3.90 -6.97 -13.80
CA PRO A 120 -4.00 -8.30 -13.21
C PRO A 120 -2.88 -9.20 -13.76
N HIS A 121 -2.14 -9.87 -12.87
CA HIS A 121 -1.09 -10.84 -13.18
C HIS A 121 0.22 -10.32 -13.81
N GLU A 122 0.33 -9.04 -14.16
CA GLU A 122 1.58 -8.46 -14.69
C GLU A 122 2.27 -7.51 -13.70
N VAL A 123 1.72 -7.33 -12.51
CA VAL A 123 2.28 -6.38 -11.54
C VAL A 123 3.32 -7.04 -10.62
N ASP A 124 4.54 -6.53 -10.70
CA ASP A 124 5.60 -6.78 -9.74
C ASP A 124 5.31 -5.99 -8.47
N ILE A 125 4.59 -6.64 -7.55
CA ILE A 125 4.41 -6.14 -6.18
C ILE A 125 5.65 -6.53 -5.40
N THR A 126 6.51 -5.56 -5.10
CA THR A 126 7.57 -5.77 -4.12
C THR A 126 7.05 -5.38 -2.75
N VAL A 127 6.94 -6.38 -1.89
CA VAL A 127 6.70 -6.17 -0.47
C VAL A 127 8.04 -5.96 0.19
N LEU A 128 8.23 -4.79 0.78
CA LEU A 128 9.45 -4.44 1.48
C LEU A 128 9.26 -4.67 2.98
N PRO A 129 10.23 -5.30 3.66
CA PRO A 129 10.22 -5.37 5.11
C PRO A 129 10.29 -3.94 5.68
N ALA A 130 9.77 -3.79 6.90
CA ALA A 130 9.82 -2.56 7.67
C ALA A 130 11.17 -1.82 7.54
N SER A 131 11.07 -0.57 7.10
CA SER A 131 12.14 0.31 6.64
C SER A 131 13.28 0.48 7.64
N GLU A 132 14.46 0.84 7.14
CA GLU A 132 15.58 1.36 7.95
C GLU A 132 15.25 2.65 8.70
N THR A 133 14.17 3.33 8.31
CA THR A 133 13.62 4.49 9.01
C THR A 133 12.83 4.12 10.27
N MET A 134 12.41 2.85 10.45
CA MET A 134 11.77 2.42 11.69
C MET A 134 12.76 2.40 12.85
N ARG A 135 12.29 2.76 14.05
CA ARG A 135 13.14 2.74 15.23
C ARG A 135 13.55 1.30 15.55
N PRO A 136 14.76 1.08 16.10
CA PRO A 136 15.25 -0.26 16.41
C PRO A 136 14.29 -1.11 17.27
N TRP A 137 13.56 -0.49 18.21
CA TRP A 137 12.62 -1.21 19.08
C TRP A 137 11.31 -1.60 18.37
N GLU A 138 10.92 -0.90 17.30
CA GLU A 138 9.76 -1.26 16.47
C GLU A 138 10.10 -2.47 15.59
N ARG A 139 11.33 -2.53 15.08
CA ARG A 139 11.86 -3.68 14.32
C ARG A 139 11.90 -4.97 15.14
N LEU A 140 12.23 -4.87 16.43
CA LEU A 140 12.34 -6.00 17.35
C LEU A 140 11.00 -6.45 17.94
N SER A 141 9.90 -5.72 17.67
CA SER A 141 8.58 -6.00 18.25
C SER A 141 7.58 -6.59 17.26
N GLY A 142 8.03 -6.91 16.03
CA GLY A 142 7.18 -7.51 15.01
C GLY A 142 6.62 -8.87 15.42
N TYR A 143 5.30 -9.04 15.34
CA TYR A 143 4.61 -10.29 15.60
C TYR A 143 3.60 -10.62 14.52
N PHE A 144 3.38 -11.92 14.28
CA PHE A 144 2.35 -12.41 13.37
C PHE A 144 1.24 -13.08 14.16
N GLU A 145 0.02 -12.53 14.13
CA GLU A 145 -1.12 -13.08 14.84
C GLU A 145 -1.88 -14.10 13.96
N LEU A 146 -1.91 -15.38 14.36
CA LEU A 146 -2.54 -16.45 13.58
C LEU A 146 -4.06 -16.30 13.46
N SER A 147 -4.72 -15.66 14.43
CA SER A 147 -6.17 -15.45 14.37
C SER A 147 -6.59 -14.56 13.20
N VAL A 148 -5.65 -13.84 12.57
CA VAL A 148 -5.91 -13.09 11.34
C VAL A 148 -6.48 -13.98 10.23
N PHE A 149 -6.09 -15.26 10.16
CA PHE A 149 -6.62 -16.21 9.16
C PHE A 149 -8.11 -16.53 9.34
N HIS A 150 -8.66 -16.21 10.51
CA HIS A 150 -10.07 -16.41 10.86
C HIS A 150 -10.86 -15.09 10.86
N ALA A 151 -10.26 -13.99 10.39
CA ALA A 151 -10.95 -12.70 10.35
C ALA A 151 -12.10 -12.71 9.33
N ASP A 152 -13.29 -12.23 9.73
CA ASP A 152 -14.50 -12.22 8.89
C ASP A 152 -14.34 -11.47 7.57
N ASN A 153 -13.42 -10.50 7.53
CA ASN A 153 -13.11 -9.67 6.37
C ASN A 153 -12.09 -10.32 5.42
N LEU A 154 -11.51 -11.47 5.75
CA LEU A 154 -10.72 -12.25 4.80
C LEU A 154 -11.65 -13.10 3.93
N SER A 155 -11.61 -12.84 2.62
CA SER A 155 -12.20 -13.76 1.65
C SER A 155 -11.55 -15.14 1.74
N ARG A 156 -12.32 -16.20 1.48
CA ARG A 156 -11.79 -17.57 1.34
C ARG A 156 -10.69 -17.68 0.28
N SER A 157 -10.67 -16.78 -0.70
CA SER A 157 -9.59 -16.63 -1.66
C SER A 157 -8.83 -15.32 -1.40
N LEU A 158 -7.67 -15.43 -0.75
CA LEU A 158 -6.76 -14.30 -0.59
C LEU A 158 -6.22 -13.87 -1.96
N SER A 159 -6.14 -12.56 -2.20
CA SER A 159 -5.48 -12.04 -3.39
C SER A 159 -3.99 -12.40 -3.38
N PRO A 160 -3.31 -12.40 -4.54
CA PRO A 160 -1.86 -12.58 -4.60
C PRO A 160 -1.09 -11.57 -3.74
N PHE A 161 -1.57 -10.33 -3.66
CA PHE A 161 -1.00 -9.28 -2.82
C PHE A 161 -1.10 -9.66 -1.34
N ILE A 162 -2.30 -9.93 -0.84
CA ILE A 162 -2.52 -10.27 0.58
C ILE A 162 -1.71 -11.51 0.97
N LYS A 163 -1.67 -12.53 0.10
CA LYS A 163 -0.87 -13.72 0.34
C LYS A 163 0.62 -13.39 0.49
N LYS A 164 1.19 -12.63 -0.45
CA LYS A 164 2.61 -12.21 -0.39
C LYS A 164 2.86 -11.34 0.84
N ALA A 165 1.93 -10.46 1.17
CA ALA A 165 2.01 -9.58 2.33
C ALA A 165 2.11 -10.35 3.64
N MET A 166 1.21 -11.33 3.83
CA MET A 166 1.20 -12.17 5.02
C MET A 166 2.43 -13.08 5.09
N GLN A 167 2.91 -13.61 3.96
CA GLN A 167 4.12 -14.42 3.89
C GLN A 167 5.36 -13.61 4.32
N GLU A 168 5.50 -12.40 3.81
CA GLU A 168 6.62 -11.52 4.16
C GLU A 168 6.56 -11.03 5.60
N ALA A 169 5.37 -10.69 6.11
CA ALA A 169 5.18 -10.36 7.51
C ALA A 169 5.52 -11.56 8.43
N ALA A 170 5.08 -12.76 8.08
CA ALA A 170 5.42 -13.98 8.82
C ALA A 170 6.92 -14.27 8.78
N ARG A 171 7.58 -14.07 7.63
CA ARG A 171 9.03 -14.22 7.47
C ARG A 171 9.83 -13.23 8.32
N GLY A 172 9.33 -12.00 8.45
CA GLY A 172 9.95 -10.95 9.25
C GLY A 172 9.59 -10.96 10.74
N ALA A 173 8.57 -11.74 11.15
CA ALA A 173 8.07 -11.73 12.51
C ALA A 173 9.05 -12.41 13.47
N SER A 174 9.31 -11.74 14.60
CA SER A 174 10.12 -12.29 15.69
C SER A 174 9.31 -13.19 16.63
N LYS A 175 7.97 -13.06 16.58
CA LYS A 175 7.01 -13.73 17.46
C LYS A 175 5.78 -14.15 16.67
N VAL A 176 5.20 -15.28 17.06
CA VAL A 176 3.87 -15.69 16.60
C VAL A 176 2.91 -15.55 17.77
N LYS A 177 1.80 -14.87 17.55
CA LYS A 177 0.72 -14.71 18.54
C LYS A 177 -0.44 -15.60 18.11
N TYR A 178 -0.98 -16.37 19.04
CA TYR A 178 -2.19 -17.13 18.81
C TYR A 178 -3.08 -16.99 20.04
N THR A 179 -4.38 -16.96 19.81
CA THR A 179 -5.38 -16.90 20.88
C THR A 179 -6.21 -18.16 20.72
N ILE A 180 -6.12 -19.08 21.69
CA ILE A 180 -7.01 -20.25 21.73
C ILE A 180 -8.32 -19.78 22.34
N SER A 181 -9.42 -19.90 21.60
CA SER A 181 -10.76 -19.63 22.11
C SER A 181 -11.47 -20.93 22.52
N GLN A 182 -12.53 -20.82 23.33
CA GLN A 182 -13.31 -21.99 23.78
C GLN A 182 -13.92 -22.84 22.65
N HIS A 183 -13.96 -22.33 21.42
CA HIS A 183 -14.48 -23.05 20.25
C HIS A 183 -13.42 -23.93 19.56
N GLU A 184 -12.18 -23.90 20.05
CA GLU A 184 -11.02 -24.61 19.50
C GLU A 184 -10.47 -25.69 20.44
N ILE A 185 -11.16 -25.96 21.57
CA ILE A 185 -10.85 -27.03 22.54
C ILE A 185 -11.88 -28.14 22.42
#